data_AF-A0A094H5K7-F1
#
_entry.id   AF-A0A094H5K7-F1
#
_cell.length_a   1.000
_cell.length_b   1.000
_cell.length_c   1.000
_cell.angle_alpha   90.00
_cell.angle_beta   90.00
_cell.angle_gamma   90.00
#
_symmetry.space_group_name_H-M   'P 1'
#
loop_
_entity.id
_entity.type
_entity.pdbx_description
1 polymer ?
#
loop_
_entity_poly.entity_id
_entity_poly.type
_entity_poly.pdbx_seq_one_letter_code
_entity_poly.pdbx_strand_id
1 'polypeptide(L)'
;MSTPSKSAGHNRRPSMLSSSFSQQEHTVINIGDPDGTPRLITCVRYSQGYEWNPEIFLPSYMECDFESIERKRDPVHEINLSDEEMKNMFPQ
;
A
#
# COMPACT_ATOMS: atom_id res chain seq x y z
N MET A 1 -39.75 13.68 23.55
CA MET A 1 -39.51 13.26 22.15
C MET A 1 -38.04 13.38 21.88
N SER A 2 -37.32 12.26 21.86
CA SER A 2 -35.87 12.23 21.66
C SER A 2 -35.58 12.03 20.19
N THR A 3 -34.92 12.98 19.55
CA THR A 3 -34.47 12.86 18.17
C THR A 3 -33.29 11.89 18.09
N PRO A 4 -33.30 10.89 17.19
CA PRO A 4 -32.07 10.14 16.92
C PRO A 4 -31.14 11.02 16.08
N SER A 5 -30.02 11.38 16.70
CA SER A 5 -28.95 12.19 16.17
C SER A 5 -27.95 11.34 15.37
N LYS A 6 -27.61 11.85 14.18
CA LYS A 6 -26.35 11.69 13.41
C LYS A 6 -26.09 10.34 12.74
N SER A 7 -26.26 10.39 11.41
CA SER A 7 -25.47 9.68 10.39
C SER A 7 -25.06 8.25 10.75
N ALA A 8 -25.78 7.27 10.21
CA ALA A 8 -25.22 5.98 9.87
C ALA A 8 -24.13 6.18 8.78
N GLY A 9 -23.03 6.82 9.16
CA GLY A 9 -21.82 6.86 8.38
C GLY A 9 -21.34 5.43 8.26
N HIS A 10 -20.99 5.03 7.04
CA HIS A 10 -20.35 3.75 6.73
C HIS A 10 -19.04 3.67 7.52
N ASN A 11 -19.10 3.29 8.79
CA ASN A 11 -17.92 3.04 9.60
C ASN A 11 -17.24 1.83 8.99
N ARG A 12 -16.15 2.08 8.25
CA ARG A 12 -15.31 1.02 7.71
C ARG A 12 -14.84 0.16 8.88
N ARG A 13 -14.97 -1.16 8.75
CA ARG A 13 -14.48 -2.11 9.75
C ARG A 13 -13.01 -1.77 10.07
N PRO A 14 -12.63 -1.67 11.36
CA PRO A 14 -11.23 -1.48 11.74
C PRO A 14 -10.38 -2.60 11.16
N SER A 15 -9.21 -2.25 10.64
CA SER A 15 -8.29 -3.26 10.14
C SER A 15 -7.84 -4.18 11.29
N MET A 16 -7.75 -5.48 11.00
CA MET A 16 -7.14 -6.47 11.89
C MET A 16 -5.63 -6.57 11.70
N LEU A 17 -5.07 -5.86 10.72
CA LEU A 17 -3.65 -5.83 10.43
C LEU A 17 -2.99 -4.69 11.21
N SER A 18 -1.75 -4.89 11.66
CA SER A 18 -0.98 -3.89 12.40
C SER A 18 -0.77 -2.60 11.58
N SER A 19 -0.63 -1.47 12.28
CA SER A 19 -0.18 -0.22 11.66
C SER A 19 1.21 -0.34 11.05
N SER A 20 2.02 -1.31 11.48
CA SER A 20 3.32 -1.63 10.88
C SER A 20 3.24 -2.04 9.40
N PHE A 21 2.08 -2.51 8.95
CA PHE A 21 1.84 -2.86 7.54
C PHE A 21 1.11 -1.76 6.77
N SER A 22 0.71 -0.67 7.44
CA SER A 22 0.02 0.45 6.81
C SER A 22 1.04 1.29 6.05
N GLN A 23 0.85 1.40 4.74
CA GLN A 23 1.65 2.26 3.87
C GLN A 23 0.75 3.33 3.29
N GLN A 24 1.19 4.58 3.41
CA GLN A 24 0.57 5.73 2.76
C GLN A 24 1.62 6.42 1.90
N GLU A 25 1.35 6.55 0.60
CA GLU A 25 2.24 7.19 -0.34
C GLU A 25 1.50 8.27 -1.14
N HIS A 26 2.21 9.37 -1.40
CA HIS A 26 1.72 10.47 -2.22
C HIS A 26 2.74 10.75 -3.31
N THR A 27 2.31 10.67 -4.57
CA THR A 27 3.18 10.85 -5.74
C THR A 27 2.57 11.86 -6.68
N VAL A 28 3.42 12.74 -7.23
CA VAL A 28 3.04 13.71 -8.26
C VAL A 28 3.89 13.43 -9.49
N ILE A 29 3.23 13.20 -10.61
CA ILE A 29 3.87 12.81 -11.87
C ILE A 29 3.57 13.90 -12.89
N ASN A 30 4.62 14.48 -13.48
CA ASN A 30 4.49 15.41 -14.60
C ASN A 30 4.42 14.61 -15.92
N ILE A 31 3.27 14.67 -16.58
CA ILE A 31 2.98 14.07 -17.88
C ILE A 31 2.97 15.12 -19.01
N GLY A 32 3.42 16.34 -18.73
CA GLY A 32 3.63 17.38 -19.74
C GLY A 32 4.90 17.14 -20.56
N ASP A 33 5.00 17.82 -21.70
CA ASP A 33 6.26 17.86 -22.45
C ASP A 33 7.36 18.51 -21.57
N PRO A 34 8.62 18.06 -21.64
CA PRO A 34 9.71 18.61 -20.83
C PRO A 34 9.87 20.13 -20.93
N ASP A 35 9.64 20.68 -22.14
CA ASP A 35 9.74 22.12 -22.44
C ASP A 35 8.36 22.82 -22.48
N GLY A 36 7.28 22.10 -22.18
CA GLY A 36 5.91 22.57 -22.26
C GLY A 36 5.29 22.96 -20.92
N THR A 37 4.00 23.34 -20.95
CA THR A 37 3.24 23.57 -19.72
C THR A 37 3.10 22.26 -18.93
N PRO A 38 3.42 22.21 -17.63
CA PRO A 38 3.33 21.00 -16.84
C PRO A 38 1.89 20.51 -16.75
N ARG A 39 1.73 19.19 -16.86
CA ARG A 39 0.45 18.50 -16.67
C ARG A 39 0.66 17.48 -15.56
N LEU A 40 -0.02 17.63 -14.43
CA LEU A 40 0.27 16.84 -13.24
C LEU A 40 -0.83 15.82 -12.99
N ILE A 41 -0.41 14.60 -12.67
CA ILE A 41 -1.25 13.58 -12.06
C ILE A 41 -0.80 13.43 -10.60
N THR A 42 -1.75 13.50 -9.68
CA THR A 42 -1.50 13.26 -8.25
C THR A 42 -2.16 11.95 -7.84
N CYS A 43 -1.37 11.05 -7.27
CA CYS A 43 -1.81 9.75 -6.79
C CYS A 43 -1.62 9.66 -5.28
N VAL A 44 -2.71 9.36 -4.56
CA VAL A 44 -2.66 9.03 -3.13
C VAL A 44 -2.98 7.55 -3.00
N ARG A 45 -2.04 6.80 -2.44
CA ARG A 45 -2.16 5.35 -2.26
C ARG A 45 -2.16 5.04 -0.78
N TYR A 46 -3.10 4.20 -0.38
CA TYR A 46 -3.15 3.62 0.96
C TYR A 46 -3.31 2.12 0.80
N SER A 47 -2.45 1.36 1.45
CA SER A 47 -2.48 -0.10 1.41
C SER A 47 -2.09 -0.69 2.76
N GLN A 48 -2.41 -1.96 2.93
CA GLN A 48 -2.03 -2.70 4.11
C GLN A 48 -1.59 -4.11 3.74
N GLY A 49 -0.27 -4.34 3.77
CA GLY A 49 0.33 -5.61 3.36
C GLY A 49 0.30 -5.88 1.84
N TYR A 50 0.18 -4.84 1.01
CA TYR A 50 0.26 -4.95 -0.45
C TYR A 50 0.83 -3.66 -1.07
N GLU A 51 1.55 -3.77 -2.18
CA GLU A 51 2.09 -2.65 -2.94
C GLU A 51 1.33 -2.49 -4.26
N TRP A 52 0.79 -1.30 -4.50
CA TRP A 52 0.04 -1.00 -5.72
C TRP A 52 1.00 -0.87 -6.91
N ASN A 53 0.69 -1.52 -8.05
CA ASN A 53 1.36 -1.23 -9.31
C ASN A 53 1.17 0.25 -9.67
N PRO A 54 2.24 1.09 -9.69
CA PRO A 54 2.10 2.52 -9.94
C PRO A 54 1.59 2.83 -11.36
N GLU A 55 1.80 1.93 -12.32
CA GLU A 55 1.35 2.12 -13.72
C GLU A 55 -0.17 2.19 -13.86
N ILE A 56 -0.95 1.62 -12.91
CA ILE A 56 -2.42 1.62 -12.99
C ILE A 56 -3.01 3.04 -12.90
N PHE A 57 -2.23 3.99 -12.41
CA PHE A 57 -2.65 5.40 -12.27
C PHE A 57 -2.20 6.26 -13.45
N LEU A 58 -1.45 5.71 -14.40
CA LEU A 58 -0.96 6.42 -15.56
C LEU A 58 -1.79 6.11 -16.82
N PRO A 59 -1.89 7.07 -17.74
CA PRO A 59 -2.36 6.80 -19.10
C PRO A 59 -1.46 5.77 -19.79
N SER A 60 -2.03 4.88 -20.59
CA SER A 60 -1.31 3.77 -21.23
C SER A 60 -0.25 4.20 -22.25
N TYR A 61 -0.26 5.46 -22.70
CA TYR A 61 0.76 6.01 -23.60
C TYR A 61 2.00 6.53 -22.87
N MET A 62 1.97 6.58 -21.54
CA MET A 62 3.09 7.04 -20.72
C MET A 62 4.01 5.85 -20.44
N GLU A 63 5.25 5.93 -20.91
CA GLU A 63 6.32 5.04 -20.49
C GLU A 63 7.04 5.70 -19.31
N CYS A 64 6.86 5.14 -18.11
CA CYS A 64 7.59 5.55 -16.91
C CYS A 64 8.33 4.34 -16.35
N ASP A 65 9.62 4.52 -16.08
CA ASP A 65 10.46 3.47 -15.50
C ASP A 65 10.14 3.32 -14.00
N PHE A 66 9.16 2.46 -13.69
CA PHE A 66 8.89 2.05 -12.31
C PHE A 66 9.67 0.81 -11.93
N GLU A 67 10.03 0.69 -10.65
CA GLU A 67 10.59 -0.56 -10.14
C GLU A 67 9.55 -1.69 -10.18
N SER A 68 9.97 -2.86 -10.67
CA SER A 68 9.11 -4.03 -10.74
C SER A 68 8.81 -4.59 -9.35
N ILE A 69 7.52 -4.57 -8.97
CA ILE A 69 7.02 -5.10 -7.70
C ILE A 69 7.37 -6.60 -7.53
N GLU A 70 7.41 -7.36 -8.62
CA GLU A 70 7.71 -8.79 -8.60
C GLU A 70 9.15 -9.12 -8.15
N ARG A 71 10.08 -8.16 -8.23
CA ARG A 71 11.50 -8.37 -7.88
C ARG A 71 11.88 -7.84 -6.50
N LYS A 72 10.92 -7.31 -5.75
CA LYS A 72 11.19 -6.75 -4.42
C LYS A 72 11.36 -7.90 -3.42
N ARG A 73 12.59 -8.11 -2.94
CA ARG A 73 12.87 -9.02 -1.84
C ARG A 73 12.62 -8.27 -0.54
N ASP A 74 11.40 -8.35 -0.04
CA ASP A 74 11.10 -7.74 1.25
C ASP A 74 11.81 -8.50 2.38
N PRO A 75 12.47 -7.78 3.32
CA PRO A 75 13.05 -8.42 4.49
C PRO A 75 11.96 -9.15 5.28
N VAL A 76 12.25 -10.34 5.82
CA VAL A 76 11.30 -10.99 6.74
C VAL A 76 11.23 -10.17 8.02
N HIS A 77 10.08 -9.55 8.29
CA HIS A 77 9.87 -8.69 9.46
C HIS A 77 9.44 -9.48 10.70
N GLU A 78 8.79 -10.63 10.51
CA GLU A 78 8.25 -11.43 11.59
C GLU A 78 8.25 -12.91 11.20
N ILE A 79 8.75 -13.76 12.09
CA ILE A 79 8.69 -15.22 11.95
C ILE A 79 7.86 -15.72 13.12
N ASN A 80 6.66 -16.22 12.82
CA ASN A 80 5.82 -16.88 13.81
C ASN A 80 6.19 -18.36 13.84
N LEU A 81 6.67 -18.83 15.00
CA LEU A 81 6.99 -20.23 15.24
C LEU A 81 6.08 -20.77 16.32
N SER A 82 5.55 -21.97 16.09
CA SER A 82 4.93 -22.74 17.17
C SER A 82 5.98 -23.33 18.11
N ASP A 83 5.57 -23.65 19.34
CA ASP A 83 6.45 -24.29 20.32
C ASP A 83 7.01 -25.63 19.81
N GLU A 84 6.25 -26.35 18.99
CA GLU A 84 6.70 -27.60 18.37
C GLU A 84 7.79 -27.37 17.32
N GLU A 85 7.63 -26.36 16.46
CA GLU A 85 8.63 -25.99 15.45
C GLU A 85 9.92 -25.49 16.12
N MET A 86 9.81 -24.68 17.16
CA MET A 86 10.95 -24.18 17.93
C MET A 86 11.77 -25.31 18.57
N LYS A 87 11.10 -26.35 19.08
CA LYS A 87 11.77 -27.51 19.69
C LYS A 87 12.57 -28.35 18.68
N ASN A 88 12.14 -28.36 17.42
CA ASN A 88 12.82 -29.08 16.34
C ASN A 88 13.92 -28.26 15.65
N MET A 89 14.09 -26.98 16.00
CA MET A 89 15.12 -26.12 15.39
C MET A 89 16.55 -26.36 15.93
N PHE A 90 16.70 -26.97 17.10
CA PHE A 90 18.00 -27.22 17.71
C PHE A 90 18.34 -28.72 17.72
N PRO A 91 19.61 -29.09 17.48
CA PRO A 91 20.05 -30.49 17.56
C PRO A 91 19.88 -31.03 18.99
N GLN A 92 19.60 -32.34 19.08
CA GLN A 92 19.40 -33.06 20.35
C GLN A 92 20.69 -33.29 21.12
#